data_AF-A0A497TRW6-F1
#
_entry.id   AF-A0A497TRW6-F1
#
_cell.length_a   1.000
_cell.length_b   1.000
_cell.length_c   1.000
_cell.angle_alpha   90.00
_cell.angle_beta   90.00
_cell.angle_gamma   90.00
#
_symmetry.space_group_name_H-M   'P 1'
#
loop_
_entity.id
_entity.type
_entity.pdbx_description
1 polymer ?
#
loop_
_entity_poly.entity_id
_entity_poly.type
_entity_poly.pdbx_seq_one_letter_code
_entity_poly.pdbx_strand_id
1 'polypeptide(L)'
;MNTQQRSDGERRTGTQEMIDKLLDERQEMLVLFCQVAGLEPYSRTESLEKLLQTFCQVLVDYTAFGHFEVFGHISDGSERRSRVIKVAEEIYPGFVEATEAAVNFNDKYDLSDHELELDKLSKDLSSLGEELAIRVELEDRLVATMLAR
;
A
#
# COMPACT_ATOMS: atom_id res chain seq x y z
N MET A 1 10.72 36.71 -17.60
CA MET A 1 10.20 36.03 -16.39
C MET A 1 8.98 35.24 -16.80
N ASN A 2 9.06 33.90 -16.96
CA ASN A 2 7.88 33.02 -17.06
C ASN A 2 8.18 31.50 -16.94
N THR A 3 9.42 31.10 -16.61
CA THR A 3 9.79 29.68 -16.53
C THR A 3 9.34 29.01 -15.22
N GLN A 4 9.10 29.79 -14.15
CA GLN A 4 8.74 29.25 -12.82
C GLN A 4 7.31 28.67 -12.77
N GLN A 5 6.34 29.31 -13.44
CA GLN A 5 4.92 28.95 -13.31
C GLN A 5 4.49 27.69 -14.08
N ARG A 6 5.23 27.28 -15.12
CA ARG A 6 4.93 26.01 -15.82
C ARG A 6 5.32 24.79 -14.98
N SER A 7 6.47 24.86 -14.30
CA SER A 7 6.99 23.73 -13.50
C SER A 7 6.13 23.37 -12.29
N ASP A 8 5.44 24.34 -11.68
CA ASP A 8 4.60 24.06 -10.51
C ASP A 8 3.24 23.47 -10.91
N GLY A 9 2.75 23.76 -12.11
CA GLY A 9 1.54 23.15 -12.66
C GLY A 9 1.75 21.68 -13.03
N GLU A 10 2.83 21.39 -13.77
CA GLU A 10 3.18 20.02 -14.20
C GLU A 10 3.48 19.11 -13.00
N ARG A 11 4.18 19.61 -11.96
CA ARG A 11 4.43 18.86 -10.72
C ARG A 11 3.15 18.55 -9.95
N ARG A 12 2.21 19.50 -9.88
CA ARG A 12 0.93 19.33 -9.19
C ARG A 12 0.06 18.28 -9.88
N THR A 13 0.05 18.28 -11.20
CA THR A 13 -0.62 17.23 -11.98
C THR A 13 -0.02 15.86 -11.65
N GLY A 14 1.31 15.72 -11.66
CA GLY A 14 1.97 14.46 -11.30
C GLY A 14 1.73 14.02 -9.85
N THR A 15 1.67 14.96 -8.90
CA THR A 15 1.35 14.65 -7.50
C THR A 15 -0.09 14.15 -7.35
N GLN A 16 -1.04 14.76 -8.05
CA GLN A 16 -2.43 14.33 -8.02
C GLN A 16 -2.61 12.96 -8.67
N GLU A 17 -2.01 12.73 -9.84
CA GLU A 17 -2.05 11.43 -10.53
C GLU A 17 -1.44 10.30 -9.67
N MET A 18 -0.35 10.59 -8.96
CA MET A 18 0.26 9.64 -8.02
C MET A 18 -0.66 9.33 -6.83
N ILE A 19 -1.32 10.34 -6.26
CA ILE A 19 -2.27 10.15 -5.16
C ILE A 19 -3.50 9.36 -5.64
N ASP A 20 -4.05 9.69 -6.81
CA ASP A 20 -5.20 9.00 -7.36
C ASP A 20 -4.87 7.51 -7.58
N LYS A 21 -3.69 7.21 -8.14
CA LYS A 21 -3.21 5.84 -8.31
C LYS A 21 -3.00 5.11 -6.97
N LEU A 22 -2.45 5.78 -5.94
CA LEU A 22 -2.31 5.19 -4.59
C LEU A 22 -3.67 4.77 -4.04
N LEU A 23 -4.68 5.62 -4.18
CA LEU A 23 -6.02 5.38 -3.66
C LEU A 23 -6.73 4.26 -4.43
N ASP A 24 -6.54 4.18 -5.75
CA ASP A 24 -7.07 3.11 -6.59
C ASP A 24 -6.46 1.75 -6.22
N GLU A 25 -5.13 1.66 -6.10
CA GLU A 25 -4.45 0.41 -5.70
C GLU A 25 -4.85 -0.02 -4.28
N ARG A 26 -4.97 0.93 -3.35
CA ARG A 26 -5.48 0.66 -1.99
C ARG A 26 -6.90 0.08 -2.04
N GLN A 27 -7.77 0.68 -2.84
CA GLN A 27 -9.16 0.24 -2.95
C GLN A 27 -9.26 -1.18 -3.50
N GLU A 28 -8.46 -1.52 -4.52
CA GLU A 28 -8.38 -2.86 -5.06
C GLU A 28 -7.88 -3.87 -4.01
N MET A 29 -6.79 -3.53 -3.32
CA MET A 29 -6.20 -4.34 -2.26
C MET A 29 -7.23 -4.63 -1.14
N LEU A 30 -7.94 -3.60 -0.66
CA LEU A 30 -8.95 -3.75 0.40
C LEU A 30 -10.14 -4.61 -0.03
N VAL A 31 -10.57 -4.52 -1.29
CA VAL A 31 -11.64 -5.37 -1.83
C VAL A 31 -11.21 -6.83 -1.82
N LEU A 32 -10.02 -7.12 -2.33
CA LEU A 32 -9.48 -8.48 -2.35
C LEU A 32 -9.26 -9.02 -0.92
N PHE A 33 -8.75 -8.19 -0.01
CA PHE A 33 -8.62 -8.54 1.40
C PHE A 33 -9.98 -8.96 2.00
N CYS A 34 -11.04 -8.16 1.80
CA CYS A 34 -12.38 -8.48 2.28
C CYS A 34 -12.93 -9.77 1.66
N GLN A 35 -12.67 -9.98 0.37
CA GLN A 35 -13.09 -11.20 -0.33
C GLN A 35 -12.40 -12.43 0.25
N VAL A 36 -11.08 -12.39 0.47
CA VAL A 36 -10.35 -13.49 1.10
C VAL A 36 -10.82 -13.69 2.53
N ALA A 37 -10.90 -12.64 3.34
CA ALA A 37 -11.36 -12.72 4.73
C ALA A 37 -12.78 -13.31 4.86
N GLY A 38 -13.67 -13.05 3.90
CA GLY A 38 -15.06 -13.53 3.90
C GLY A 38 -15.26 -15.00 3.52
N LEU A 39 -14.20 -15.75 3.19
CA LEU A 39 -14.31 -17.15 2.75
C LEU A 39 -14.24 -18.19 3.88
N GLU A 40 -14.38 -17.77 5.15
CA GLU A 40 -14.39 -18.71 6.27
C GLU A 40 -15.61 -19.67 6.24
N PRO A 41 -15.42 -20.98 6.49
CA PRO A 41 -14.15 -21.67 6.78
C PRO A 41 -13.29 -21.93 5.53
N TYR A 42 -11.99 -21.65 5.64
CA TYR A 42 -11.04 -21.83 4.54
C TYR A 42 -10.88 -23.29 4.16
N SER A 43 -11.60 -23.70 3.11
CA SER A 43 -11.45 -25.00 2.48
C SER A 43 -10.52 -24.87 1.28
N ARG A 44 -9.53 -25.76 1.16
CA ARG A 44 -8.63 -25.77 -0.01
C ARG A 44 -9.46 -26.03 -1.28
N THR A 45 -9.68 -24.97 -2.03
CA THR A 45 -10.39 -24.98 -3.32
C THR A 45 -9.56 -24.18 -4.31
N GLU A 46 -9.56 -24.58 -5.58
CA GLU A 46 -8.85 -23.84 -6.63
C GLU A 46 -9.28 -22.36 -6.68
N SER A 47 -10.52 -22.05 -6.28
CA SER A 47 -11.04 -20.69 -6.21
C SER A 47 -10.38 -19.87 -5.08
N LEU A 48 -10.21 -20.45 -3.89
CA LEU A 48 -9.53 -19.78 -2.79
C LEU A 48 -8.05 -19.56 -3.11
N GLU A 49 -7.37 -20.57 -3.67
CA GLU A 49 -5.96 -20.49 -4.03
C GLU A 49 -5.68 -19.38 -5.06
N LYS A 50 -6.52 -19.31 -6.11
CA LYS A 50 -6.43 -18.24 -7.12
C LYS A 50 -6.71 -16.87 -6.52
N LEU A 51 -7.73 -16.76 -5.67
CA LEU A 51 -8.06 -15.49 -5.03
C LEU A 51 -6.94 -15.02 -4.11
N LEU A 52 -6.34 -15.94 -3.33
CA LEU A 52 -5.22 -15.65 -2.45
C LEU A 52 -3.99 -15.21 -3.25
N GLN A 53 -3.68 -15.86 -4.38
CA GLN A 53 -2.64 -15.40 -5.30
C GLN A 53 -2.89 -13.99 -5.81
N THR A 54 -4.09 -13.71 -6.29
CA THR A 54 -4.46 -12.38 -6.79
C THR A 54 -4.33 -11.33 -5.68
N PHE A 55 -4.79 -11.66 -4.47
CA PHE A 55 -4.63 -10.80 -3.31
C PHE A 55 -3.15 -10.51 -3.01
N CYS A 56 -2.31 -11.55 -2.95
CA CYS A 56 -0.87 -11.42 -2.71
C CYS A 56 -0.17 -10.53 -3.76
N GLN A 57 -0.50 -10.71 -5.04
CA GLN A 57 0.03 -9.87 -6.13
C GLN A 57 -0.32 -8.39 -5.93
N VAL A 58 -1.61 -8.10 -5.71
CA VAL A 58 -2.07 -6.72 -5.50
C VAL A 58 -1.51 -6.13 -4.21
N LEU A 59 -1.36 -6.93 -3.15
CA LEU A 59 -0.74 -6.49 -1.90
C LEU A 59 0.70 -6.05 -2.13
N VAL A 60 1.50 -6.85 -2.85
CA VAL A 60 2.89 -6.51 -3.16
C VAL A 60 2.95 -5.26 -4.03
N ASP A 61 2.14 -5.17 -5.09
CA ASP A 61 2.11 -4.01 -5.98
C ASP A 61 1.76 -2.72 -5.22
N TYR A 62 0.69 -2.74 -4.41
CA TYR A 62 0.30 -1.62 -3.56
C TYR A 62 1.41 -1.24 -2.57
N THR A 63 2.05 -2.24 -1.94
CA THR A 63 3.10 -1.98 -0.96
C THR A 63 4.32 -1.32 -1.60
N ALA A 64 4.72 -1.81 -2.78
CA ALA A 64 5.83 -1.32 -3.58
C ALA A 64 5.55 0.08 -4.14
N PHE A 65 4.34 0.36 -4.62
CA PHE A 65 3.96 1.67 -5.12
C PHE A 65 4.11 2.75 -4.03
N GLY A 66 3.60 2.48 -2.82
CA GLY A 66 3.81 3.40 -1.70
C GLY A 66 5.29 3.64 -1.40
N HIS A 67 6.10 2.57 -1.35
CA HIS A 67 7.51 2.69 -0.99
C HIS A 67 8.38 3.36 -2.07
N PHE A 68 8.19 3.01 -3.35
CA PHE A 68 9.05 3.47 -4.43
C PHE A 68 8.53 4.73 -5.12
N GLU A 69 7.23 4.87 -5.34
CA GLU A 69 6.69 6.03 -6.06
C GLU A 69 6.42 7.17 -5.08
N VAL A 70 5.66 6.92 -3.99
CA VAL A 70 5.26 7.98 -3.05
C VAL A 70 6.46 8.48 -2.23
N PHE A 71 7.17 7.58 -1.54
CA PHE A 71 8.37 7.99 -0.79
C PHE A 71 9.55 8.30 -1.72
N GLY A 72 9.60 7.72 -2.92
CA GLY A 72 10.56 8.12 -3.96
C GLY A 72 10.43 9.59 -4.34
N HIS A 73 9.21 10.05 -4.63
CA HIS A 73 8.90 11.45 -4.94
C HIS A 73 9.32 12.44 -3.83
N ILE A 74 9.31 11.98 -2.58
CA ILE A 74 9.73 12.81 -1.44
C ILE A 74 11.25 12.81 -1.30
N SER A 75 11.87 11.62 -1.43
CA SER A 75 13.31 11.42 -1.26
C SER A 75 14.15 11.97 -2.42
N ASP A 76 13.61 12.02 -3.64
CA ASP A 76 14.30 12.55 -4.83
C ASP A 76 14.31 14.10 -4.91
N GLY A 77 13.63 14.77 -3.97
CA GLY A 77 13.54 16.22 -3.88
C GLY A 77 12.51 16.86 -4.83
N SER A 78 11.64 16.07 -5.45
CA SER A 78 10.47 16.55 -6.21
C SER A 78 9.48 17.25 -5.29
N GLU A 79 9.32 16.75 -4.06
CA GLU A 79 8.64 17.45 -2.98
C GLU A 79 9.55 18.48 -2.28
N ARG A 80 9.05 19.72 -2.10
CA ARG A 80 9.79 20.83 -1.47
C ARG A 80 9.08 21.41 -0.25
N ARG A 81 7.82 21.04 -0.04
CA ARG A 81 7.01 21.52 1.07
C ARG A 81 7.52 20.88 2.36
N SER A 82 8.19 21.66 3.20
CA SER A 82 8.77 21.18 4.46
C SER A 82 7.77 20.49 5.39
N ARG A 83 6.48 20.84 5.29
CA ARG A 83 5.41 20.17 6.05
C ARG A 83 5.20 18.73 5.57
N VAL A 84 5.16 18.51 4.25
CA VAL A 84 4.99 17.16 3.67
C VAL A 84 6.19 16.30 4.02
N ILE A 85 7.40 16.83 3.84
CA ILE A 85 8.65 16.13 4.16
C ILE A 85 8.69 15.69 5.63
N LYS A 86 8.37 16.59 6.56
CA LYS A 86 8.32 16.26 8.00
C LYS A 86 7.30 15.16 8.32
N VAL A 87 6.09 15.24 7.77
CA VAL A 87 5.08 14.20 7.99
C VAL A 87 5.55 12.87 7.41
N ALA A 88 6.19 12.88 6.24
CA ALA A 88 6.75 11.67 5.65
C ALA A 88 7.85 11.05 6.54
N GLU A 89 8.78 11.85 7.06
CA GLU A 89 9.81 11.40 7.99
C GLU A 89 9.21 10.82 9.29
N GLU A 90 8.16 11.45 9.82
CA GLU A 90 7.47 11.00 11.04
C GLU A 90 6.74 9.67 10.86
N ILE A 91 6.09 9.44 9.72
CA ILE A 91 5.31 8.22 9.49
C ILE A 91 6.15 7.06 8.95
N TYR A 92 7.31 7.34 8.34
CA TYR A 92 8.10 6.35 7.62
C TYR A 92 8.42 5.09 8.44
N PRO A 93 8.79 5.16 9.73
CA PRO A 93 9.06 3.96 10.53
C PRO A 93 7.85 3.00 10.60
N GLY A 94 6.66 3.52 10.89
CA GLY A 94 5.45 2.70 10.96
C GLY A 94 4.98 2.22 9.59
N PHE A 95 5.23 3.01 8.54
CA PHE A 95 4.96 2.61 7.16
C PHE A 95 5.82 1.43 6.72
N VAL A 96 7.11 1.42 7.10
CA VAL A 96 8.03 0.31 6.83
C VAL A 96 7.61 -0.94 7.60
N GLU A 97 7.26 -0.81 8.88
CA GLU A 97 6.78 -1.94 9.70
C GLU A 97 5.55 -2.62 9.08
N ALA A 98 4.55 -1.84 8.66
CA ALA A 98 3.37 -2.39 7.99
C ALA A 98 3.70 -2.98 6.60
N THR A 99 4.71 -2.44 5.91
CA THR A 99 5.21 -2.99 4.63
C THR A 99 5.87 -4.34 4.86
N GLU A 100 6.69 -4.49 5.90
CA GLU A 100 7.31 -5.75 6.26
C GLU A 100 6.27 -6.82 6.62
N ALA A 101 5.20 -6.46 7.34
CA ALA A 101 4.10 -7.36 7.62
C ALA A 101 3.41 -7.87 6.34
N ALA A 102 3.18 -6.99 5.36
CA ALA A 102 2.60 -7.35 4.08
C ALA A 102 3.52 -8.28 3.25
N VAL A 103 4.83 -7.99 3.23
CA VAL A 103 5.83 -8.84 2.56
C VAL A 103 5.91 -10.21 3.23
N ASN A 104 5.97 -10.27 4.56
CA ASN A 104 6.00 -11.52 5.32
C ASN A 104 4.74 -12.36 5.08
N PHE A 105 3.56 -11.72 4.96
CA PHE A 105 2.34 -12.41 4.58
C PHE A 105 2.45 -12.99 3.16
N ASN A 106 2.89 -12.16 2.20
CA ASN A 106 3.07 -12.59 0.82
C ASN A 106 4.03 -13.79 0.71
N ASP A 107 5.19 -13.73 1.37
CA ASP A 107 6.19 -14.81 1.34
C ASP A 107 5.65 -16.13 1.91
N LYS A 108 4.73 -16.06 2.89
CA LYS A 108 4.10 -17.23 3.50
C LYS A 108 3.06 -17.90 2.59
N TYR A 109 2.38 -17.10 1.76
CA TYR A 109 1.27 -17.54 0.92
C TYR A 109 1.60 -17.53 -0.57
N ASP A 110 2.86 -17.28 -0.94
CA ASP A 110 3.33 -17.44 -2.30
C ASP A 110 3.29 -18.92 -2.69
N LEU A 111 2.49 -19.20 -3.72
CA LEU A 111 2.18 -20.54 -4.19
C LEU A 111 3.29 -21.15 -5.05
N SER A 112 4.39 -20.43 -5.23
CA SER A 112 5.52 -20.84 -6.06
C SER A 112 6.34 -21.97 -5.42
N ASP A 113 6.28 -22.16 -4.10
CA ASP A 113 7.32 -22.93 -3.39
C ASP A 113 6.80 -24.02 -2.43
N HIS A 114 5.57 -23.95 -1.89
CA HIS A 114 5.09 -24.90 -0.86
C HIS A 114 3.56 -25.14 -0.84
N GLU A 115 3.11 -26.21 -0.17
CA GLU A 115 1.68 -26.43 0.13
C GLU A 115 1.14 -25.34 1.08
N LEU A 116 0.04 -24.68 0.71
CA LEU A 116 -0.58 -23.63 1.53
C LEU A 116 -1.07 -24.16 2.88
N GLU A 117 -0.51 -23.64 3.97
CA GLU A 117 -1.03 -23.82 5.33
C GLU A 117 -2.23 -22.89 5.59
N LEU A 118 -3.42 -23.34 5.20
CA LEU A 118 -4.67 -22.57 5.38
C LEU A 118 -5.17 -22.53 6.83
N ASP A 119 -4.70 -23.44 7.69
CA ASP A 119 -5.12 -23.52 9.11
C ASP A 119 -4.78 -22.25 9.91
N LYS A 120 -3.77 -21.50 9.48
CA LYS A 120 -3.36 -20.24 10.12
C LYS A 120 -3.88 -18.99 9.39
N LEU A 121 -4.45 -19.16 8.19
CA LEU A 121 -4.84 -18.05 7.30
C LEU A 121 -5.77 -17.04 7.98
N SER A 122 -6.77 -17.50 8.74
CA SER A 122 -7.66 -16.60 9.51
C SER A 122 -6.88 -15.67 10.45
N LYS A 123 -5.92 -16.24 11.18
CA LYS A 123 -5.09 -15.50 12.13
C LYS A 123 -4.14 -14.55 11.41
N ASP A 124 -3.49 -15.01 10.35
CA ASP A 124 -2.54 -14.21 9.59
C ASP A 124 -3.24 -13.05 8.85
N LEU A 125 -4.44 -13.27 8.31
CA LEU A 125 -5.28 -12.20 7.75
C LEU A 125 -5.73 -11.19 8.79
N SER A 126 -6.05 -11.65 10.01
CA SER A 126 -6.42 -10.75 11.11
C SER A 126 -5.25 -9.81 11.45
N SER A 127 -4.05 -10.38 11.63
CA SER A 127 -2.83 -9.61 11.89
C SER A 127 -2.46 -8.70 10.72
N LEU A 128 -2.56 -9.17 9.47
CA LEU A 128 -2.35 -8.34 8.30
C LEU A 128 -3.35 -7.17 8.24
N GLY A 129 -4.62 -7.42 8.56
CA GLY A 129 -5.65 -6.38 8.57
C GLY A 129 -5.37 -5.26 9.57
N GLU A 130 -4.83 -5.58 10.74
CA GLU A 130 -4.40 -4.58 11.74
C GLU A 130 -3.27 -3.69 11.19
N GLU A 131 -2.25 -4.31 10.58
CA GLU A 131 -1.12 -3.58 9.99
C GLU A 131 -1.53 -2.74 8.77
N LEU A 132 -2.44 -3.26 7.93
CA LEU A 132 -3.02 -2.51 6.82
C LEU A 132 -3.84 -1.30 7.30
N ALA A 133 -4.57 -1.43 8.41
CA ALA A 133 -5.30 -0.31 8.99
C ALA A 133 -4.33 0.80 9.45
N ILE A 134 -3.26 0.44 10.14
CA ILE A 134 -2.19 1.38 10.53
C ILE A 134 -1.59 2.04 9.30
N ARG A 135 -1.25 1.25 8.27
CA ARG A 135 -0.70 1.77 7.01
C ARG A 135 -1.63 2.80 6.37
N VAL A 136 -2.91 2.49 6.26
CA VAL A 136 -3.91 3.40 5.66
C VAL A 136 -4.01 4.70 6.46
N GLU A 137 -3.99 4.66 7.79
CA GLU A 137 -4.00 5.87 8.62
C GLU A 137 -2.75 6.75 8.41
N LEU A 138 -1.57 6.13 8.30
CA LEU A 138 -0.33 6.83 8.02
C LEU A 138 -0.34 7.47 6.63
N GLU A 139 -0.78 6.72 5.62
CA GLU A 139 -0.92 7.22 4.25
C GLU A 139 -1.95 8.34 4.16
N ASP A 140 -3.07 8.26 4.86
CA ASP A 140 -4.10 9.31 4.89
C ASP A 140 -3.55 10.61 5.48
N ARG A 141 -2.72 10.54 6.53
CA ARG A 141 -2.01 11.70 7.08
C ARG A 141 -1.08 12.33 6.05
N LEU A 142 -0.36 11.51 5.26
CA LEU A 142 0.53 11.99 4.21
C LEU A 142 -0.26 12.65 3.08
N VAL A 143 -1.25 11.95 2.52
CA VAL A 143 -2.11 12.40 1.43
C VAL A 143 -2.82 13.70 1.79
N ALA A 144 -3.42 13.78 2.99
CA ALA A 144 -4.07 15.00 3.46
C ALA A 144 -3.08 16.18 3.52
N THR A 145 -1.83 15.94 3.89
CA THR A 145 -0.78 16.97 3.92
C THR A 145 -0.34 17.36 2.51
N MET A 146 -0.28 16.41 1.57
CA MET A 146 0.06 16.65 0.17
C MET A 146 -1.04 17.40 -0.59
N LEU A 147 -2.31 17.24 -0.19
CA LEU A 147 -3.46 17.95 -0.76
C LEU A 147 -3.74 19.30 -0.06
N ALA A 148 -3.19 19.51 1.14
CA ALA A 148 -3.34 20.76 1.87
C ALA A 148 -2.71 21.95 1.12
N ARG A 149 -3.46 23.06 1.07
CA ARG A 149 -3.10 24.30 0.38
C ARG A 149 -2.24 25.23 1.23
#